data_AF-W1X3Z7-F1
#
_entry.id   AF-W1X3Z7-F1
#
_cell.length_a   1.000
_cell.length_b   1.000
_cell.length_c   1.000
_cell.angle_alpha   90.00
_cell.angle_beta   90.00
_cell.angle_gamma   90.00
#
_symmetry.space_group_name_H-M   'P 1'
#
loop_
_entity.id
_entity.type
_entity.pdbx_description
1 polymer ?
#
loop_
_entity_poly.entity_id
_entity_poly.type
_entity_poly.pdbx_seq_one_letter_code
_entity_poly.pdbx_strand_id
1 'polypeptide(L)' 'METARKRARLIYNPTSGQEIIKKNIAEVLDVLEDVGYETSAYQTTPAPLSA' A
#
# COMPACT_ATOMS: atom_id res chain seq x y z
N MET A 1 -17.08 -13.06 -19.74
CA MET A 1 -17.09 -11.69 -19.19
C MET A 1 -15.72 -11.47 -18.59
N GLU A 2 -14.91 -10.62 -19.21
CA GLU A 2 -13.59 -10.30 -18.68
C GLU A 2 -13.79 -9.40 -17.47
N THR A 3 -13.76 -9.99 -16.27
CA THR A 3 -13.63 -9.21 -15.03
C THR A 3 -12.21 -8.69 -15.02
N ALA A 4 -12.00 -7.53 -15.66
CA ALA A 4 -10.73 -6.82 -15.59
C ALA A 4 -10.41 -6.60 -14.10
N ARG A 5 -9.50 -7.42 -13.55
CA ARG A 5 -9.01 -7.27 -12.18
C ARG A 5 -8.49 -5.85 -12.06
N LYS A 6 -9.14 -5.06 -11.22
CA LYS A 6 -8.73 -3.68 -11.00
C LYS A 6 -7.41 -3.71 -10.26
N ARG A 7 -6.45 -2.92 -10.72
CA ARG A 7 -5.11 -2.85 -10.11
C ARG A 7 -5.09 -1.75 -9.06
N ALA A 8 -4.62 -2.08 -7.86
CA ALA A 8 -4.38 -1.14 -6.79
C ALA A 8 -2.89 -1.09 -6.44
N ARG A 9 -2.39 0.10 -6.09
CA ARG A 9 -1.01 0.28 -5.62
C ARG A 9 -1.01 1.08 -4.33
N LEU A 10 -0.60 0.44 -3.25
CA LEU A 10 -0.43 1.07 -1.94
C LEU A 10 0.92 1.79 -1.90
N ILE A 11 0.90 3.11 -1.84
CA ILE A 11 2.10 3.93 -1.66
C ILE A 11 2.09 4.46 -0.23
N TYR A 12 3.11 4.12 0.56
CA TYR A 12 3.20 4.55 1.96
C TYR A 12 4.58 5.10 2.30
N ASN A 13 4.65 5.97 3.31
CA ASN A 13 5.91 6.40 3.93
C ASN A 13 6.10 5.62 5.24
N PRO A 14 7.20 4.87 5.40
CA PRO A 14 7.45 4.08 6.61
C PRO A 14 7.64 4.96 7.86
N THR A 15 7.98 6.24 7.68
CA THR A 15 8.26 7.21 8.76
C THR A 15 7.10 8.18 9.03
N SER A 16 6.02 8.16 8.23
CA SER A 16 4.86 9.02 8.47
C SER A 16 3.95 8.43 9.56
N GLY A 17 3.63 9.23 10.58
CA GLY A 17 2.71 8.86 11.66
C GLY A 17 3.37 8.06 12.79
N GLN A 18 2.61 7.18 13.45
CA GLN A 18 3.09 6.27 14.53
C GLN A 18 3.82 5.01 13.99
N GLU A 19 4.27 5.02 12.72
CA GLU A 19 4.97 3.90 12.07
C GLU A 19 4.15 2.59 11.98
N ILE A 20 2.85 2.66 12.26
CA ILE A 20 1.92 1.52 12.30
C ILE A 20 1.80 0.85 10.93
N ILE A 21 1.87 1.64 9.86
CA ILE A 21 1.66 1.13 8.51
C ILE A 21 2.68 0.04 8.16
N LYS A 22 3.92 0.14 8.68
CA LYS A 22 4.98 -0.86 8.46
C LYS A 22 4.57 -2.25 8.95
N LYS A 23 3.78 -2.33 10.02
CA LYS A 23 3.27 -3.58 10.60
C LYS A 23 2.00 -4.07 9.91
N ASN A 24 1.18 -3.14 9.41
CA ASN A 24 -0.15 -3.44 8.86
C ASN A 24 -0.19 -3.56 7.33
N ILE A 25 0.91 -3.31 6.59
CA ILE A 25 0.93 -3.45 5.12
C ILE A 25 0.44 -4.81 4.64
N ALA A 26 0.84 -5.88 5.33
CA ALA A 26 0.42 -7.24 4.95
C ALA A 26 -1.11 -7.37 5.02
N GLU A 27 -1.73 -6.89 6.11
CA GLU A 27 -3.18 -6.90 6.30
C GLU A 27 -3.89 -6.01 5.27
N VAL A 28 -3.35 -4.83 4.97
CA VAL A 28 -3.92 -3.93 3.96
C VAL A 28 -3.88 -4.55 2.56
N LEU A 29 -2.79 -5.23 2.20
CA LEU A 29 -2.68 -5.92 0.91
C LEU A 29 -3.67 -7.08 0.83
N ASP A 30 -3.77 -7.89 1.88
CA ASP A 30 -4.69 -9.03 1.97
C ASP A 30 -6.15 -8.59 1.80
N VAL A 31 -6.57 -7.52 2.50
CA VAL A 31 -7.91 -6.94 2.35
C VAL A 31 -8.17 -6.46 0.93
N LEU A 32 -7.19 -5.84 0.27
CA LEU A 32 -7.38 -5.36 -1.10
C LEU A 32 -7.45 -6.53 -2.10
N GLU A 33 -6.69 -7.60 -1.89
CA GLU A 33 -6.74 -8.82 -2.72
C GLU A 33 -8.04 -9.60 -2.53
N ASP A 34 -8.55 -9.71 -1.31
CA ASP A 34 -9.85 -10.34 -0.98
C ASP A 34 -11.02 -9.66 -1.71
N VAL A 35 -10.99 -8.33 -1.79
CA VAL A 35 -11.99 -7.53 -2.53
C VAL A 35 -11.83 -7.66 -4.07
N GLY A 36 -10.81 -8.39 -4.53
CA GLY A 36 -10.59 -8.72 -5.93
C GLY A 36 -9.70 -7.73 -6.69
N TYR A 37 -8.90 -6.93 -5.99
CA TYR A 37 -7.89 -6.08 -6.60
C TYR A 37 -6.55 -6.80 -6.70
N GLU A 38 -5.84 -6.62 -7.82
CA GLU A 38 -4.43 -7.00 -7.90
C GLU A 38 -3.60 -5.90 -7.24
N THR A 39 -2.92 -6.22 -6.13
CA THR A 39 -2.26 -5.21 -5.31
C THR A 39 -0.74 -5.22 -5.42
N SER A 40 -0.16 -4.04 -5.21
CA SER A 40 1.28 -3.86 -5.11
C SER A 40 1.59 -2.80 -4.05
N ALA A 41 2.72 -2.90 -3.37
CA ALA A 41 3.15 -1.92 -2.38
C ALA A 41 4.41 -1.18 -2.84
N TYR A 42 4.49 0.13 -2.57
CA TYR A 42 5.68 0.93 -2.76
C TYR A 42 5.97 1.78 -1.52
N GLN A 43 7.15 1.55 -0.96
CA GLN A 43 7.66 2.32 0.17
C GLN A 43 8.37 3.57 -0.35
N THR A 44 7.86 4.75 -0.01
CA THR A 44 8.54 6.02 -0.29
C THR A 44 9.72 6.21 0.65
N THR A 45 10.82 6.76 0.13
CA THR A 45 11.95 7.24 0.93
C THR A 45 11.72 8.72 1.24
N PRO A 46 11.80 9.14 2.52
CA PRO A 46 11.79 10.56 2.84
C PRO A 46 13.04 11.20 2.23
N ALA A 47 12.86 12.13 1.29
CA ALA A 47 13.94 13.02 0.90
C ALA A 47 14.17 14.02 2.05
N PRO A 48 15.42 14.34 2.43
CA PRO A 48 15.67 15.39 3.41
C PRO A 48 15.05 16.70 2.90
N LEU A 49 14.27 17.37 3.77
CA LEU A 49 13.59 18.66 3.54
C LEU A 49 12.24 18.66 2.80
N SER A 50 11.56 17.52 2.64
CA SER A 50 10.15 17.50 2.24
C SER A 50 9.23 17.62 3.46
N ALA A 51 9.22 18.79 4.10
CA ALA A 51 8.24 19.18 5.11
C ALA A 51 7.45 20.39 4.63
#